data_AF-A0AAD7MZ11-F1
#
_entry.id   AF-A0AAD7MZ11-F1
#
_cell.length_a   1.000
_cell.length_b   1.000
_cell.length_c   1.000
_cell.angle_alpha   90.00
_cell.angle_beta   90.00
_cell.angle_gamma   90.00
#
_symmetry.space_group_name_H-M   'P 1'
#
loop_
_entity.id
_entity.type
_entity.pdbx_description
1 polymer ?
#
loop_
_entity_poly.entity_id
_entity_poly.type
_entity_poly.pdbx_seq_one_letter_code
_entity_poly.pdbx_strand_id
1 'polypeptide(L)'
;MATYHLLPSLAAAAESKEIPPVTDATRMRDLSFALSGTNSPIQRLPVELLHEIFLACLPTNEYTPVSSRLAPLVVSWVCKRWRYISLSLPMLWSSLALESTSLTVHTNCRYLSHAKFWLARAGRAHLTLSIQGRSVYGKESSVGHDYTAFLTVEGFVQKCTKLDLHVPISTNGFLDIMRHAFVLVDAKFHDVSSDFHLSSAPAPIEVDNLRTLQVTAPSIEPLLRWLLLPELNGFVIRESDSHLGTCLTLTNLLARSGCRLESFSYTTARRAALGPAMAEFLAHPTLQGVHTLALRGFTLCQQALAPLRVSDYPRQHILPLLADLELGTCSSYDGDLAAIVISRVQGSSPALKAISVQFGYEQHALDLAQLNKLGLGALKVDVRGYD
;
A
#
# COMPACT_ATOMS: atom_id res chain seq x y z
N MET A 1 17.45 8.31 -52.82
CA MET A 1 18.87 8.72 -52.93
C MET A 1 19.19 9.66 -51.78
N ALA A 2 19.80 9.15 -50.71
CA ALA A 2 20.59 9.89 -49.72
C ALA A 2 21.11 8.85 -48.71
N THR A 3 22.19 8.19 -49.09
CA THR A 3 23.04 7.35 -48.24
C THR A 3 23.89 8.27 -47.34
N TYR A 4 23.85 8.06 -46.04
CA TYR A 4 24.93 8.55 -45.14
C TYR A 4 25.49 7.37 -44.34
N HIS A 5 26.79 7.20 -44.55
CA HIS A 5 27.64 6.17 -44.00
C HIS A 5 27.93 6.40 -42.51
N LEU A 6 27.90 5.27 -41.78
CA LEU A 6 28.74 4.85 -40.65
C LEU A 6 29.75 5.88 -40.06
N LEU A 7 29.61 6.11 -38.76
CA LEU A 7 30.74 6.23 -37.84
C LEU A 7 30.69 5.04 -36.85
N PRO A 8 31.82 4.34 -36.61
CA PRO A 8 31.89 3.16 -35.77
C PRO A 8 32.21 3.52 -34.30
N SER A 9 32.09 2.52 -33.42
CA SER A 9 32.63 2.46 -32.06
C SER A 9 31.68 2.87 -30.91
N LEU A 10 31.07 1.86 -30.31
CA LEU A 10 30.97 1.66 -28.85
C LEU A 10 30.61 0.19 -28.48
N ALA A 11 30.85 -0.75 -29.41
CA ALA A 11 30.58 -2.19 -29.24
C ALA A 11 31.83 -3.01 -28.88
N ALA A 12 32.93 -2.38 -28.48
CA ALA A 12 34.22 -3.04 -28.25
C ALA A 12 34.75 -2.91 -26.80
N ALA A 13 33.86 -2.85 -25.79
CA ALA A 13 34.27 -2.87 -24.38
C ALA A 13 33.35 -3.70 -23.47
N ALA A 14 32.58 -4.63 -24.04
CA ALA A 14 31.79 -5.59 -23.28
C ALA A 14 32.17 -7.02 -23.69
N GLU A 15 33.46 -7.35 -23.58
CA GLU A 15 33.84 -8.75 -23.44
C GLU A 15 33.37 -9.23 -22.06
N SER A 16 32.30 -10.00 -22.11
CA SER A 16 31.82 -10.92 -21.08
C SER A 16 32.96 -11.78 -20.54
N LYS A 17 33.50 -11.39 -19.38
CA LYS A 17 34.31 -12.28 -18.56
C LYS A 17 33.37 -13.03 -17.62
N GLU A 18 33.00 -14.24 -18.03
CA GLU A 18 32.33 -15.22 -17.18
C GLU A 18 33.13 -15.40 -15.87
N ILE A 19 32.43 -15.33 -14.74
CA ILE A 19 32.98 -15.64 -13.42
C ILE A 19 32.79 -17.15 -13.24
N PRO A 20 33.87 -17.96 -13.14
CA PRO A 20 33.74 -19.40 -13.00
C PRO A 20 33.20 -19.77 -11.60
N PRO A 21 32.58 -20.96 -11.44
CA PRO A 21 32.07 -21.41 -10.16
C PRO A 21 33.22 -21.67 -9.20
N VAL A 22 33.05 -21.26 -7.95
CA VAL A 22 34.06 -21.41 -6.89
C VAL A 22 34.08 -22.86 -6.41
N THR A 23 35.09 -23.62 -6.85
CA THR A 23 35.54 -24.85 -6.21
C THR A 23 37.00 -24.72 -5.79
N ASP A 24 37.30 -25.28 -4.62
CA ASP A 24 38.61 -25.58 -4.03
C ASP A 24 39.41 -24.45 -3.35
N ALA A 25 39.02 -24.18 -2.11
CA ALA A 25 39.74 -24.41 -0.84
C ALA A 25 41.27 -24.15 -0.69
N THR A 26 42.04 -23.87 -1.74
CA THR A 26 43.52 -23.94 -1.66
C THR A 26 44.23 -22.59 -1.79
N ARG A 27 43.50 -21.47 -1.72
CA ARG A 27 44.08 -20.11 -1.76
C ARG A 27 43.95 -19.29 -0.47
N MET A 28 43.42 -19.87 0.60
CA MET A 28 43.21 -19.17 1.88
C MET A 28 44.43 -19.13 2.82
N ARG A 29 45.52 -19.88 2.54
CA ARG A 29 46.69 -19.94 3.43
C ARG A 29 47.84 -18.98 3.06
N ASP A 30 47.96 -18.59 1.79
CA ASP A 30 49.06 -17.74 1.32
C ASP A 30 48.82 -16.23 1.47
N LEU A 31 47.62 -15.83 1.89
CA LEU A 31 47.29 -14.43 2.24
C LEU A 31 47.75 -14.03 3.65
N SER A 32 48.38 -14.93 4.40
CA SER A 32 48.63 -14.76 5.84
C SER A 32 49.98 -14.17 6.23
N PHE A 33 50.90 -13.88 5.30
CA PHE A 33 52.26 -13.46 5.70
C PHE A 33 52.83 -12.19 5.03
N ALA A 34 52.03 -11.42 4.29
CA ALA A 34 52.51 -10.20 3.62
C ALA A 34 51.61 -8.96 3.79
N LEU A 35 51.11 -8.71 5.01
CA LEU A 35 50.44 -7.44 5.36
C LEU A 35 50.94 -6.90 6.70
N SER A 36 52.24 -6.68 6.80
CA SER A 36 52.83 -5.78 7.80
C SER A 36 52.72 -4.35 7.29
N GLY A 37 51.66 -3.65 7.72
CA GLY A 37 51.55 -2.19 7.62
C GLY A 37 50.16 -1.69 7.21
N THR A 38 49.36 -1.27 8.20
CA THR A 38 48.10 -0.49 8.07
C THR A 38 46.79 -1.23 7.75
N ASN A 39 46.49 -2.36 8.39
CA ASN A 39 45.10 -2.86 8.42
C ASN A 39 44.27 -1.98 9.38
N SER A 40 43.48 -1.06 8.82
CA SER A 40 42.56 -0.22 9.60
C SER A 40 41.66 -1.09 10.50
N PRO A 41 41.24 -0.61 11.69
CA PRO A 41 40.39 -1.40 12.60
C PRO A 41 39.17 -2.02 11.93
N ILE A 42 38.65 -1.35 10.90
CA ILE A 42 37.49 -1.78 10.11
C ILE A 42 37.72 -3.06 9.31
N GLN A 43 38.98 -3.42 9.02
CA GLN A 43 39.33 -4.69 8.38
C GLN A 43 39.45 -5.85 9.37
N ARG A 44 39.42 -5.59 10.67
CA ARG A 44 39.43 -6.61 11.72
C ARG A 44 38.04 -6.96 12.23
N LEU A 45 37.01 -6.17 11.90
CA LEU A 45 35.63 -6.45 12.28
C LEU A 45 35.14 -7.74 11.60
N PRO A 46 34.55 -8.68 12.36
CA PRO A 46 33.81 -9.82 11.82
C PRO A 46 32.69 -9.37 10.87
N VAL A 47 32.32 -10.25 9.93
CA VAL A 47 31.29 -9.94 8.92
C VAL A 47 29.92 -9.72 9.56
N GLU A 48 29.66 -10.40 10.68
CA GLU A 48 28.44 -10.31 11.47
C GLU A 48 28.29 -8.91 12.09
N LEU A 49 29.37 -8.35 12.64
CA LEU A 49 29.34 -6.99 13.17
C LEU A 49 29.20 -5.95 12.07
N LEU A 50 29.84 -6.17 10.91
CA LEU A 50 29.64 -5.30 9.75
C LEU A 50 28.21 -5.37 9.22
N HIS A 51 27.59 -6.55 9.24
CA HIS A 51 26.18 -6.72 8.88
C HIS A 51 25.26 -5.92 9.80
N GLU A 52 25.42 -6.04 11.12
CA GLU A 52 24.64 -5.26 12.09
C GLU A 52 24.85 -3.75 11.91
N ILE A 53 26.10 -3.31 11.70
CA ILE A 53 26.40 -1.90 11.40
C ILE A 53 25.69 -1.44 10.12
N PHE A 54 25.73 -2.24 9.05
CA PHE A 54 25.09 -1.88 7.77
C PHE A 54 23.57 -1.82 7.88
N LEU A 55 22.95 -2.75 8.61
CA LEU A 55 21.52 -2.72 8.89
C LEU A 55 21.15 -1.48 9.71
N ALA A 56 21.94 -1.13 10.72
CA ALA A 56 21.74 0.08 11.53
C ALA A 56 21.93 1.38 10.74
N CYS A 57 22.61 1.34 9.59
CA CYS A 57 22.76 2.49 8.68
C CYS A 57 21.60 2.64 7.69
N LEU A 58 20.69 1.66 7.58
CA LEU A 58 19.53 1.77 6.68
C LEU A 58 18.66 2.98 7.07
N PRO A 59 18.07 3.67 6.09
CA PRO A 59 17.09 4.72 6.38
C PRO A 59 15.96 4.19 7.25
N THR A 60 15.43 5.03 8.15
CA THR A 60 14.29 4.69 9.00
C THR A 60 12.96 4.67 8.25
N ASN A 61 12.95 5.10 7.00
CA ASN A 61 11.78 5.08 6.12
C ASN A 61 11.34 3.63 5.82
N GLU A 62 10.04 3.42 5.62
CA GLU A 62 9.50 2.10 5.22
C GLU A 62 10.10 1.59 3.90
N TYR A 63 10.42 2.51 2.99
CA TYR A 63 11.01 2.23 1.68
C TYR A 63 12.37 2.92 1.52
N THR A 64 13.37 2.17 1.07
CA THR A 64 14.75 2.68 0.89
C THR A 64 14.91 3.42 -0.44
N PRO A 65 15.11 4.74 -0.46
CA PRO A 65 15.29 5.49 -1.71
C PRO A 65 16.62 5.14 -2.39
N VAL A 66 16.63 5.17 -3.72
CA VAL A 66 17.87 5.03 -4.50
C VAL A 66 18.69 6.32 -4.41
N SER A 67 19.62 6.37 -3.45
CA SER A 67 20.50 7.52 -3.23
C SER A 67 21.92 7.08 -2.93
N SER A 68 22.91 7.67 -3.61
CA SER A 68 24.33 7.44 -3.33
C SER A 68 24.76 7.90 -1.93
N ARG A 69 23.92 8.71 -1.27
CA ARG A 69 24.18 9.26 0.07
C ARG A 69 23.58 8.43 1.20
N LEU A 70 22.77 7.42 0.88
CA LEU A 70 22.05 6.61 1.85
C LEU A 70 22.44 5.12 1.72
N ALA A 71 22.31 4.37 2.81
CA ALA A 71 22.45 2.92 2.76
C ALA A 71 21.27 2.30 1.98
N PRO A 72 21.46 1.15 1.31
CA PRO A 72 22.67 0.32 1.31
C PRO A 72 23.77 0.82 0.37
N LEU A 73 23.50 1.82 -0.48
CA LEU A 73 24.47 2.27 -1.48
C LEU A 73 25.71 2.85 -0.79
N VAL A 74 25.58 3.86 0.08
CA VAL A 74 26.72 4.57 0.70
C VAL A 74 27.75 3.63 1.35
N VAL A 75 27.28 2.59 2.05
CA VAL A 75 28.16 1.60 2.71
C VAL A 75 28.93 0.76 1.70
N SER A 76 28.38 0.54 0.50
CA SER A 76 29.05 -0.15 -0.60
C SER A 76 30.14 0.67 -1.31
N TRP A 77 30.32 1.96 -0.97
CA TRP A 77 31.34 2.85 -1.54
C TRP A 77 32.51 3.14 -0.60
N VAL A 78 32.48 2.68 0.65
CA VAL A 78 33.51 3.01 1.66
C VAL A 78 34.87 2.37 1.35
N CYS A 79 34.90 1.05 1.19
CA CYS A 79 36.11 0.31 0.80
C CYS A 79 35.76 -1.01 0.09
N LYS A 80 36.75 -1.66 -0.53
CA LYS A 80 36.54 -2.93 -1.27
C LYS A 80 35.89 -4.03 -0.43
N ARG A 81 36.28 -4.17 0.84
CA ARG A 81 35.72 -5.18 1.76
C ARG A 81 34.25 -4.89 2.06
N TRP A 82 33.92 -3.64 2.38
CA TRP A 82 32.54 -3.22 2.66
C TRP A 82 31.64 -3.39 1.45
N ARG A 83 32.15 -3.04 0.26
CA ARG A 83 31.47 -3.27 -1.00
C ARG A 83 31.14 -4.74 -1.21
N TYR A 84 32.12 -5.63 -1.02
CA TYR A 84 31.91 -7.07 -1.20
C TYR A 84 30.83 -7.61 -0.24
N ILE A 85 30.94 -7.27 1.05
CA ILE A 85 29.99 -7.72 2.09
C ILE A 85 28.59 -7.12 1.85
N SER A 86 28.49 -5.81 1.63
CA SER A 86 27.20 -5.14 1.40
C SER A 86 26.46 -5.71 0.19
N LEU A 87 27.17 -5.98 -0.91
CA LEU A 87 26.58 -6.57 -2.12
C LEU A 87 26.20 -8.05 -1.99
N SER A 88 26.65 -8.74 -0.93
CA SER A 88 26.34 -10.15 -0.66
C SER A 88 25.29 -10.34 0.44
N LEU A 89 24.75 -9.28 1.03
CA LEU A 89 23.78 -9.33 2.13
C LEU A 89 22.38 -8.97 1.63
N PRO A 90 21.50 -9.95 1.35
CA PRO A 90 20.21 -9.71 0.72
C PRO A 90 19.28 -8.77 1.49
N MET A 91 19.33 -8.81 2.82
CA MET A 91 18.51 -7.98 3.71
C MET A 91 18.78 -6.48 3.55
N LEU A 92 19.97 -6.08 3.09
CA LEU A 92 20.26 -4.67 2.78
C LEU A 92 19.52 -4.17 1.54
N TRP A 93 19.06 -5.08 0.68
CA TRP A 93 18.43 -4.81 -0.60
C TRP A 93 16.96 -5.25 -0.62
N SER A 94 16.36 -5.55 0.53
CA SER A 94 14.99 -6.03 0.64
C SER A 94 13.93 -4.92 0.57
N SER A 95 14.34 -3.66 0.49
CA SER A 95 13.45 -2.50 0.42
C SER A 95 13.93 -1.54 -0.66
N LEU A 96 12.98 -1.01 -1.45
CA LEU A 96 13.26 -0.13 -2.58
C LEU A 96 12.14 0.91 -2.76
N ALA A 97 12.51 2.18 -2.80
CA ALA A 97 11.68 3.28 -3.27
C ALA A 97 12.24 3.82 -4.58
N LEU A 98 11.43 3.77 -5.64
CA LEU A 98 11.78 4.31 -6.94
C LEU A 98 10.96 5.57 -7.19
N GLU A 99 11.64 6.70 -7.31
CA GLU A 99 11.00 7.97 -7.64
C GLU A 99 11.28 8.32 -9.11
N SER A 100 10.22 8.37 -9.92
CA SER A 100 10.30 8.82 -11.30
C SER A 100 10.39 10.35 -11.33
N THR A 101 11.62 10.85 -11.49
CA THR A 101 11.91 12.29 -11.50
C THR A 101 11.70 12.96 -12.85
N SER A 102 11.56 12.20 -13.95
CA SER A 102 11.36 12.74 -15.30
C SER A 102 10.79 11.69 -16.27
N LEU A 103 10.02 12.14 -17.27
CA LEU A 103 9.17 11.36 -18.18
C LEU A 103 9.87 10.96 -19.50
N THR A 104 11.20 10.90 -19.49
CA THR A 104 11.97 10.55 -20.70
C THR A 104 12.18 9.04 -20.82
N VAL A 105 12.34 8.53 -22.04
CA VAL A 105 12.73 7.13 -22.28
C VAL A 105 14.02 6.76 -21.52
N HIS A 106 14.96 7.71 -21.40
CA HIS A 106 16.23 7.50 -20.68
C HIS A 106 16.07 7.33 -19.16
N THR A 107 15.10 8.01 -18.55
CA THR A 107 14.83 7.87 -17.11
C THR A 107 14.18 6.52 -16.79
N ASN A 108 13.37 5.99 -17.71
CA ASN A 108 12.86 4.61 -17.61
C ASN A 108 13.98 3.57 -17.66
N CYS A 109 15.00 3.73 -18.52
CA CYS A 109 16.14 2.80 -18.54
C CYS A 109 16.93 2.79 -17.22
N ARG A 110 17.12 3.95 -16.59
CA ARG A 110 17.79 4.05 -15.28
C ARG A 110 16.96 3.43 -14.17
N TYR A 111 15.66 3.70 -14.17
CA TYR A 111 14.70 3.12 -13.24
C TYR A 111 14.74 1.59 -13.27
N LEU A 112 14.63 1.01 -14.46
CA LEU A 112 14.69 -0.44 -14.68
C LEU A 112 16.03 -1.01 -14.24
N SER A 113 17.13 -0.30 -14.53
CA SER A 113 18.48 -0.73 -14.13
C SER A 113 18.65 -0.77 -12.62
N HIS A 114 18.18 0.26 -11.90
CA HIS A 114 18.23 0.29 -10.44
C HIS A 114 17.37 -0.81 -9.83
N ALA A 115 16.16 -1.00 -10.36
CA ALA A 115 15.27 -2.02 -9.88
C ALA A 115 15.86 -3.42 -10.09
N LYS A 116 16.32 -3.76 -11.31
CA LYS A 116 16.97 -5.04 -11.61
C LYS A 116 18.20 -5.27 -10.74
N PHE A 117 19.00 -4.24 -10.52
CA PHE A 117 20.15 -4.30 -9.62
C PHE A 117 19.72 -4.64 -8.19
N TRP A 118 18.67 -4.00 -7.67
CA TRP A 118 18.12 -4.30 -6.35
C TRP A 118 17.59 -5.73 -6.25
N LEU A 119 16.77 -6.15 -7.22
CA LEU A 119 16.17 -7.49 -7.26
C LEU A 119 17.23 -8.59 -7.27
N ALA A 120 18.29 -8.41 -8.06
CA ALA A 120 19.39 -9.36 -8.13
C ALA A 120 20.11 -9.51 -6.77
N ARG A 121 20.20 -8.42 -5.99
CA ARG A 121 20.89 -8.40 -4.69
C ARG A 121 20.01 -8.87 -3.55
N ALA A 122 18.71 -8.59 -3.61
CA ALA A 122 17.73 -9.11 -2.66
C ALA A 122 17.64 -10.65 -2.72
N GLY A 123 18.10 -11.29 -3.79
CA GLY A 123 18.24 -12.74 -3.84
C GLY A 123 16.93 -13.46 -3.52
N ARG A 124 16.88 -14.17 -2.38
CA ARG A 124 15.69 -14.87 -1.87
C ARG A 124 14.90 -14.10 -0.82
N ALA A 125 15.37 -12.92 -0.41
CA ALA A 125 14.66 -12.08 0.54
C ALA A 125 13.35 -11.55 -0.09
N HIS A 126 12.33 -11.42 0.75
CA HIS A 126 11.11 -10.72 0.37
C HIS A 126 11.39 -9.23 0.14
N LEU A 127 10.64 -8.63 -0.78
CA LEU A 127 10.81 -7.24 -1.18
C LEU A 127 9.67 -6.36 -0.63
N THR A 128 10.03 -5.15 -0.23
CA THR A 128 9.09 -4.04 -0.09
C THR A 128 9.39 -2.99 -1.16
N LEU A 129 8.39 -2.64 -1.96
CA LEU A 129 8.57 -1.80 -3.14
C LEU A 129 7.58 -0.63 -3.12
N SER A 130 8.11 0.58 -3.24
CA SER A 130 7.32 1.77 -3.52
C SER A 130 7.75 2.38 -4.85
N ILE A 131 6.76 2.76 -5.67
CA ILE A 131 6.97 3.42 -6.95
C ILE A 131 6.21 4.73 -6.94
N GLN A 132 6.93 5.83 -7.04
CA GLN A 132 6.38 7.17 -7.10
C GLN A 132 6.53 7.73 -8.51
N GLY A 133 5.42 8.15 -9.11
CA GLY A 133 5.40 8.86 -10.38
C GLY A 133 4.67 10.18 -10.28
N ARG A 134 5.17 11.21 -10.97
CA ARG A 134 4.37 12.41 -11.21
C ARG A 134 3.36 12.11 -12.31
N SER A 135 2.08 12.02 -11.95
CA SER A 135 0.98 11.99 -12.91
C SER A 135 0.90 13.35 -13.62
N VAL A 136 1.17 13.38 -14.92
CA VAL A 136 0.90 14.57 -15.74
C VAL A 136 -0.52 14.45 -16.25
N TYR A 137 -1.47 14.86 -15.42
CA TYR A 137 -2.79 15.25 -15.91
C TYR A 137 -2.59 16.47 -16.83
N GLY A 138 -2.66 16.25 -18.14
CA GLY A 138 -2.66 17.32 -19.14
C GLY A 138 -1.48 17.31 -20.10
N LYS A 139 -1.39 16.29 -20.96
CA LYS A 139 -1.14 16.40 -22.42
C LYS A 139 -1.03 15.00 -23.00
N GLU A 140 -1.80 14.80 -24.06
CA GLU A 140 -1.92 13.59 -24.89
C GLU A 140 -0.57 12.97 -25.27
N SER A 141 0.00 12.21 -24.35
CA SER A 141 1.09 11.27 -24.64
C SER A 141 0.49 9.89 -24.43
N SER A 142 -0.11 9.36 -25.48
CA SER A 142 -0.76 8.04 -25.58
C SER A 142 0.18 6.84 -25.36
N VAL A 143 1.36 7.05 -24.79
CA VAL A 143 2.23 5.97 -24.31
C VAL A 143 2.12 5.95 -22.80
N GLY A 144 1.00 5.41 -22.31
CA GLY A 144 0.93 4.99 -20.91
C GLY A 144 2.13 4.09 -20.65
N HIS A 145 3.04 4.53 -19.78
CA HIS A 145 4.18 3.72 -19.42
C HIS A 145 3.66 2.49 -18.69
N ASP A 146 3.75 1.33 -19.35
CA ASP A 146 3.26 0.09 -18.79
C ASP A 146 4.25 -0.44 -17.73
N TYR A 147 4.12 0.10 -16.51
CA TYR A 147 4.85 -0.39 -15.35
C TYR A 147 4.45 -1.83 -14.97
N THR A 148 3.32 -2.33 -15.49
CA THR A 148 2.74 -3.61 -15.08
C THR A 148 3.50 -4.76 -15.72
N ALA A 149 3.87 -4.64 -17.00
CA ALA A 149 4.77 -5.57 -17.66
C ALA A 149 6.11 -5.66 -16.92
N PHE A 150 6.68 -4.52 -16.51
CA PHE A 150 7.92 -4.53 -15.73
C PHE A 150 7.77 -5.26 -14.38
N LEU A 151 6.72 -4.95 -13.62
CA LEU A 151 6.48 -5.54 -12.31
C LEU A 151 6.21 -7.05 -12.37
N THR A 152 5.50 -7.51 -13.40
CA THR A 152 5.09 -8.91 -13.55
C THR A 152 6.14 -9.78 -14.24
N VAL A 153 6.73 -9.31 -15.35
CA VAL A 153 7.66 -10.09 -16.18
C VAL A 153 9.02 -10.27 -15.51
N GLU A 154 9.52 -9.28 -14.78
CA GLU A 154 10.84 -9.34 -14.16
C GLU A 154 10.84 -10.05 -12.78
N GLY A 155 9.71 -10.65 -12.39
CA GLY A 155 9.67 -11.45 -11.16
C GLY A 155 9.56 -10.63 -9.86
N PHE A 156 9.28 -9.32 -9.94
CA PHE A 156 9.24 -8.45 -8.76
C PHE A 156 8.06 -8.81 -7.87
N VAL A 157 6.87 -8.87 -8.45
CA VAL A 157 5.61 -9.04 -7.71
C VAL A 157 5.57 -10.36 -6.95
N GLN A 158 6.19 -11.42 -7.48
CA GLN A 158 6.29 -12.74 -6.87
C GLN A 158 7.13 -12.76 -5.57
N LYS A 159 7.98 -11.73 -5.37
CA LYS A 159 8.80 -11.58 -4.15
C LYS A 159 8.30 -10.46 -3.24
N CYS A 160 7.39 -9.61 -3.72
CA CYS A 160 6.93 -8.44 -2.98
C CYS A 160 5.94 -8.84 -1.88
N THR A 161 6.29 -8.50 -0.64
CA THR A 161 5.39 -8.59 0.53
C THR A 161 4.64 -7.28 0.76
N LYS A 162 5.23 -6.15 0.37
CA LYS A 162 4.58 -4.84 0.38
C LYS A 162 4.76 -4.15 -0.96
N LEU A 163 3.68 -3.58 -1.49
CA LEU A 163 3.66 -2.88 -2.76
C LEU A 163 2.89 -1.57 -2.62
N ASP A 164 3.52 -0.45 -2.96
CA ASP A 164 2.93 0.88 -2.88
C ASP A 164 3.14 1.66 -4.17
N LEU A 165 2.08 1.83 -4.96
CA LEU A 165 2.12 2.36 -6.31
C LEU A 165 1.37 3.69 -6.39
N HIS A 166 2.14 4.77 -6.58
CA HIS A 166 1.68 6.12 -6.88
C HIS A 166 1.78 6.44 -8.39
N VAL A 167 1.80 5.42 -9.23
CA VAL A 167 1.81 5.54 -10.69
C VAL A 167 0.45 5.11 -11.26
N PRO A 168 -0.01 5.73 -12.36
CA PRO A 168 -1.23 5.31 -13.03
C PRO A 168 -1.06 3.89 -13.58
N ILE A 169 -2.02 3.02 -13.26
CA ILE A 169 -2.04 1.61 -13.68
C ILE A 169 -3.41 1.30 -14.28
N SER A 170 -3.43 0.54 -15.38
CA SER A 170 -4.68 0.08 -15.96
C SER A 170 -5.37 -0.96 -15.09
N THR A 171 -6.69 -1.10 -15.21
CA THR A 171 -7.43 -2.19 -14.54
C THR A 171 -6.81 -3.57 -14.82
N ASN A 172 -6.42 -3.85 -16.08
CA ASN A 172 -5.76 -5.11 -16.44
C ASN A 172 -4.41 -5.27 -15.72
N GLY A 173 -3.62 -4.19 -15.68
CA GLY A 173 -2.35 -4.17 -14.97
C GLY A 173 -2.49 -4.47 -13.47
N PHE A 174 -3.52 -3.92 -12.83
CA PHE A 174 -3.86 -4.24 -11.44
C PHE A 174 -4.19 -5.73 -11.29
N LEU A 175 -5.06 -6.28 -12.13
CA LEU A 175 -5.43 -7.71 -12.07
C LEU A 175 -4.23 -8.62 -12.35
N ASP A 176 -3.36 -8.25 -13.27
CA ASP A 176 -2.15 -9.02 -13.59
C ASP A 176 -1.15 -8.99 -12.44
N ILE A 177 -0.98 -7.86 -11.75
CA ILE A 177 -0.20 -7.79 -10.51
C ILE A 177 -0.79 -8.74 -9.48
N MET A 178 -2.09 -8.64 -9.19
CA MET A 178 -2.77 -9.48 -8.20
C MET A 178 -2.64 -10.98 -8.53
N ARG A 179 -2.68 -11.37 -9.81
CA ARG A 179 -2.52 -12.76 -10.26
C ARG A 179 -1.14 -13.36 -9.98
N HIS A 180 -0.09 -12.53 -9.93
CA HIS A 180 1.28 -12.98 -9.72
C HIS A 180 1.81 -12.69 -8.31
N ALA A 181 0.98 -12.08 -7.45
CA ALA A 181 1.33 -11.56 -6.13
C ALA A 181 1.20 -12.61 -5.01
N PHE A 182 1.90 -13.74 -5.14
CA PHE A 182 1.70 -14.89 -4.24
C PHE A 182 2.09 -14.65 -2.78
N VAL A 183 3.03 -13.73 -2.51
CA VAL A 183 3.54 -13.44 -1.16
C VAL A 183 3.14 -12.04 -0.67
N LEU A 184 2.24 -11.37 -1.38
CA LEU A 184 1.85 -9.99 -1.10
C LEU A 184 0.96 -9.93 0.14
N VAL A 185 1.34 -9.09 1.10
CA VAL A 185 0.68 -8.91 2.39
C VAL A 185 0.02 -7.54 2.49
N ASP A 186 0.68 -6.50 1.99
CA ASP A 186 0.17 -5.12 1.94
C ASP A 186 0.26 -4.57 0.52
N ALA A 187 -0.84 -4.06 0.00
CA ALA A 187 -0.90 -3.51 -1.35
C ALA A 187 -1.64 -2.17 -1.37
N LYS A 188 -0.99 -1.14 -1.91
CA LYS A 188 -1.54 0.20 -2.06
C LYS A 188 -1.44 0.64 -3.52
N PHE A 189 -2.58 0.93 -4.11
CA PHE A 189 -2.71 1.45 -5.48
C PHE A 189 -3.39 2.81 -5.40
N HIS A 190 -2.69 3.86 -5.83
CA HIS A 190 -3.16 5.23 -5.67
C HIS A 190 -3.77 5.83 -6.95
N ASP A 191 -3.62 5.19 -8.10
CA ASP A 191 -4.17 5.65 -9.37
C ASP A 191 -4.44 4.44 -10.29
N VAL A 192 -5.64 3.85 -10.20
CA VAL A 192 -6.08 2.77 -11.09
C VAL A 192 -7.10 3.32 -12.09
N SER A 193 -6.80 3.25 -13.39
CA SER A 193 -7.70 3.73 -14.42
C SER A 193 -8.91 2.81 -14.60
N SER A 194 -10.05 3.41 -14.94
CA SER A 194 -11.32 2.73 -15.22
C SER A 194 -11.43 2.23 -16.67
N ASP A 195 -10.32 1.86 -17.30
CA ASP A 195 -10.28 1.36 -18.67
C ASP A 195 -10.74 -0.10 -18.71
N PHE A 196 -12.04 -0.33 -18.57
CA PHE A 196 -12.61 -1.67 -18.53
C PHE A 196 -12.94 -2.19 -19.93
N HIS A 197 -11.92 -2.73 -20.61
CA HIS A 197 -12.08 -3.49 -21.84
C HIS A 197 -11.56 -4.92 -21.64
N LEU A 198 -12.27 -5.72 -20.83
CA LEU A 198 -12.01 -7.15 -20.77
C LEU A 198 -12.65 -7.82 -22.00
N SER A 199 -11.81 -8.39 -22.86
CA SER A 199 -12.26 -9.24 -23.99
C SER A 199 -12.82 -10.60 -23.54
N SER A 200 -12.55 -11.01 -22.28
CA SER A 200 -13.06 -12.23 -21.67
C SER A 200 -13.18 -12.04 -20.15
N ALA A 201 -14.19 -12.67 -19.53
CA ALA A 201 -14.31 -12.79 -18.08
C ALA A 201 -13.11 -13.57 -17.51
N PRO A 202 -12.18 -12.94 -16.75
CA PRO A 202 -11.04 -13.65 -16.18
C PRO A 202 -11.50 -14.64 -15.10
N ALA A 203 -10.71 -15.69 -14.84
CA ALA A 203 -10.93 -16.53 -13.66
C ALA A 203 -10.81 -15.68 -12.38
N PRO A 204 -11.54 -16.02 -11.30
CA PRO A 204 -11.35 -15.40 -10.00
C PRO A 204 -9.87 -15.47 -9.58
N ILE A 205 -9.34 -14.35 -9.13
CA ILE A 205 -7.96 -14.16 -8.68
C ILE A 205 -7.96 -14.23 -7.16
N GLU A 206 -7.39 -15.32 -6.65
CA GLU A 206 -7.23 -15.56 -5.23
C GLU A 206 -5.86 -15.07 -4.76
N VAL A 207 -5.87 -14.25 -3.70
CA VAL A 207 -4.65 -13.69 -3.11
C VAL A 207 -4.63 -13.98 -1.62
N ASP A 208 -4.09 -15.15 -1.27
CA ASP A 208 -4.19 -15.75 0.06
C ASP A 208 -3.48 -14.97 1.16
N ASN A 209 -2.37 -14.30 0.85
CA ASN A 209 -1.54 -13.67 1.88
C ASN A 209 -1.90 -12.19 2.14
N LEU A 210 -2.82 -11.64 1.36
CA LEU A 210 -3.12 -10.21 1.39
C LEU A 210 -3.97 -9.85 2.61
N ARG A 211 -3.37 -9.08 3.51
CA ARG A 211 -4.00 -8.60 4.75
C ARG A 211 -4.57 -7.21 4.57
N THR A 212 -3.81 -6.33 3.92
CA THR A 212 -4.20 -4.94 3.71
C THR A 212 -4.24 -4.59 2.23
N LEU A 213 -5.37 -4.04 1.79
CA LEU A 213 -5.56 -3.56 0.43
C LEU A 213 -6.04 -2.11 0.45
N GLN A 214 -5.38 -1.25 -0.30
CA GLN A 214 -5.82 0.10 -0.59
C GLN A 214 -5.93 0.30 -2.09
N VAL A 215 -7.10 0.73 -2.57
CA VAL A 215 -7.34 1.03 -3.98
C VAL A 215 -7.96 2.41 -4.14
N THR A 216 -7.32 3.23 -4.95
CA THR A 216 -7.84 4.51 -5.42
C THR A 216 -8.15 4.40 -6.92
N ALA A 217 -9.41 4.59 -7.30
CA ALA A 217 -9.87 4.46 -8.68
C ALA A 217 -11.08 5.37 -8.96
N PRO A 218 -11.37 5.73 -10.21
CA PRO A 218 -12.63 6.38 -10.56
C PRO A 218 -13.84 5.52 -10.19
N SER A 219 -13.81 4.23 -10.53
CA SER A 219 -14.82 3.23 -10.16
C SER A 219 -14.16 1.93 -9.72
N ILE A 220 -14.54 1.41 -8.55
CA ILE A 220 -13.94 0.19 -7.99
C ILE A 220 -14.71 -1.10 -8.35
N GLU A 221 -16.00 -0.98 -8.69
CA GLU A 221 -16.88 -2.12 -8.96
C GLU A 221 -16.28 -3.17 -9.92
N PRO A 222 -15.69 -2.79 -11.07
CA PRO A 222 -15.15 -3.76 -12.01
C PRO A 222 -13.91 -4.52 -11.49
N LEU A 223 -13.17 -3.92 -10.56
CA LEU A 223 -11.96 -4.51 -9.96
C LEU A 223 -12.31 -5.62 -8.97
N LEU A 224 -13.35 -5.39 -8.16
CA LEU A 224 -13.70 -6.28 -7.04
C LEU A 224 -14.35 -7.58 -7.49
N ARG A 225 -15.02 -7.59 -8.65
CA ARG A 225 -15.73 -8.77 -9.19
C ARG A 225 -14.82 -9.99 -9.35
N TRP A 226 -13.53 -9.77 -9.57
CA TRP A 226 -12.59 -10.84 -9.88
C TRP A 226 -11.73 -11.25 -8.70
N LEU A 227 -11.80 -10.57 -7.55
CA LEU A 227 -10.91 -10.85 -6.43
C LEU A 227 -11.53 -11.83 -5.43
N LEU A 228 -10.70 -12.69 -4.83
CA LEU A 228 -10.96 -13.50 -3.65
C LEU A 228 -9.82 -13.22 -2.66
N LEU A 229 -10.16 -12.66 -1.49
CA LEU A 229 -9.18 -12.12 -0.54
C LEU A 229 -9.42 -12.72 0.86
N PRO A 230 -9.10 -14.01 1.09
CA PRO A 230 -9.53 -14.74 2.28
C PRO A 230 -8.93 -14.22 3.60
N GLU A 231 -7.70 -13.72 3.58
CA GLU A 231 -6.99 -13.22 4.77
C GLU A 231 -7.07 -11.69 4.95
N LEU A 232 -7.93 -11.01 4.19
CA LEU A 232 -8.05 -9.56 4.24
C LEU A 232 -8.63 -9.09 5.58
N ASN A 233 -7.88 -8.26 6.31
CA ASN A 233 -8.31 -7.66 7.57
C ASN A 233 -8.40 -6.11 7.50
N GLY A 234 -7.68 -5.48 6.58
CA GLY A 234 -7.73 -4.04 6.35
C GLY A 234 -8.09 -3.71 4.91
N PHE A 235 -9.15 -2.93 4.70
CA PHE A 235 -9.56 -2.55 3.36
C PHE A 235 -9.86 -1.05 3.25
N VAL A 236 -9.16 -0.38 2.34
CA VAL A 236 -9.25 1.07 2.11
C VAL A 236 -9.64 1.34 0.66
N ILE A 237 -10.75 2.03 0.47
CA ILE A 237 -11.29 2.39 -0.84
C ILE A 237 -11.29 3.91 -0.96
N ARG A 238 -10.76 4.42 -2.08
CA ARG A 238 -10.87 5.83 -2.46
C ARG A 238 -11.46 5.90 -3.86
N GLU A 239 -12.72 6.30 -3.95
CA GLU A 239 -13.44 6.34 -5.22
C GLU A 239 -13.71 7.80 -5.62
N SER A 240 -13.47 8.14 -6.88
CA SER A 240 -13.77 9.49 -7.39
C SER A 240 -15.21 9.62 -7.89
N ASP A 241 -15.73 8.57 -8.53
CA ASP A 241 -17.10 8.51 -9.06
C ASP A 241 -17.94 7.54 -8.20
N SER A 242 -18.81 8.11 -7.37
CA SER A 242 -19.71 7.32 -6.53
C SER A 242 -20.85 6.73 -7.36
N HIS A 243 -20.98 5.40 -7.39
CA HIS A 243 -22.11 4.70 -7.98
C HIS A 243 -22.93 3.96 -6.91
N LEU A 244 -24.25 3.89 -7.10
CA LEU A 244 -25.17 3.19 -6.20
C LEU A 244 -24.86 1.68 -6.06
N GLY A 245 -24.12 1.08 -6.99
CA GLY A 245 -23.81 -0.35 -7.05
C GLY A 245 -22.59 -0.82 -6.23
N THR A 246 -21.78 0.09 -5.68
CA THR A 246 -20.53 -0.27 -5.00
C THR A 246 -20.78 -1.11 -3.74
N CYS A 247 -21.83 -0.80 -2.95
CA CYS A 247 -22.15 -1.57 -1.73
C CYS A 247 -22.50 -3.03 -2.04
N LEU A 248 -23.30 -3.30 -3.08
CA LEU A 248 -23.64 -4.67 -3.47
C LEU A 248 -22.39 -5.45 -3.92
N THR A 249 -21.52 -4.80 -4.69
CA THR A 249 -20.27 -5.42 -5.15
C THR A 249 -19.33 -5.72 -3.99
N LEU A 250 -19.26 -4.83 -2.99
CA LEU A 250 -18.51 -5.05 -1.77
C LEU A 250 -19.09 -6.21 -0.95
N THR A 251 -20.40 -6.27 -0.76
CA THR A 251 -21.07 -7.39 -0.08
C THR A 251 -20.76 -8.72 -0.79
N ASN A 252 -20.83 -8.75 -2.12
CA ASN A 252 -20.50 -9.94 -2.91
C ASN A 252 -19.03 -10.35 -2.76
N LEU A 253 -18.10 -9.39 -2.73
CA LEU A 253 -16.68 -9.66 -2.50
C LEU A 253 -16.46 -10.27 -1.10
N LEU A 254 -17.06 -9.68 -0.06
CA LEU A 254 -16.91 -10.15 1.32
C LEU A 254 -17.55 -11.53 1.51
N ALA A 255 -18.72 -11.76 0.92
CA ALA A 255 -19.39 -13.06 0.95
C ALA A 255 -18.55 -14.14 0.25
N ARG A 256 -17.92 -13.82 -0.89
CA ARG A 256 -17.05 -14.73 -1.63
C ARG A 256 -15.71 -14.99 -0.93
N SER A 257 -15.15 -13.97 -0.28
CA SER A 257 -13.82 -14.07 0.36
C SER A 257 -13.89 -14.65 1.77
N GLY A 258 -15.01 -14.49 2.49
CA GLY A 258 -15.17 -15.02 3.84
C GLY A 258 -14.20 -14.45 4.89
N CYS A 259 -13.54 -13.33 4.57
CA CYS A 259 -12.51 -12.74 5.40
C CYS A 259 -13.07 -12.08 6.67
N ARG A 260 -12.22 -11.76 7.64
CA ARG A 260 -12.61 -11.04 8.86
C ARG A 260 -11.95 -9.67 8.88
N LEU A 261 -12.73 -8.64 8.59
CA LEU A 261 -12.24 -7.27 8.59
C LEU A 261 -12.10 -6.73 10.02
N GLU A 262 -10.96 -6.11 10.28
CA GLU A 262 -10.63 -5.36 11.49
C GLU A 262 -10.64 -3.85 11.23
N SER A 263 -10.33 -3.42 10.00
CA SER A 263 -10.34 -2.03 9.58
C SER A 263 -10.98 -1.87 8.21
N PHE A 264 -11.92 -0.93 8.09
CA PHE A 264 -12.55 -0.58 6.82
C PHE A 264 -12.60 0.94 6.64
N SER A 265 -12.15 1.42 5.49
CA SER A 265 -12.26 2.82 5.11
C SER A 265 -12.80 2.95 3.69
N TYR A 266 -13.80 3.82 3.53
CA TYR A 266 -14.31 4.22 2.23
C TYR A 266 -14.35 5.74 2.15
N THR A 267 -13.62 6.30 1.20
CA THR A 267 -13.62 7.72 0.86
C THR A 267 -14.21 7.90 -0.54
N THR A 268 -15.17 8.82 -0.69
CA THR A 268 -15.65 9.28 -2.00
C THR A 268 -15.32 10.76 -2.21
N ALA A 269 -14.90 11.14 -3.42
CA ALA A 269 -14.64 12.54 -3.76
C ALA A 269 -15.92 13.34 -4.02
N ARG A 270 -16.94 12.70 -4.62
CA ARG A 270 -18.26 13.31 -4.81
C ARG A 270 -19.15 13.01 -3.62
N ARG A 271 -19.90 14.02 -3.16
CA ARG A 271 -20.93 13.84 -2.13
C ARG A 271 -21.97 12.84 -2.64
N ALA A 272 -22.02 11.68 -1.99
CA ALA A 272 -23.01 10.65 -2.24
C ALA A 272 -23.91 10.48 -1.01
N ALA A 273 -25.22 10.45 -1.24
CA ALA A 273 -26.16 10.11 -0.18
C ALA A 273 -26.09 8.59 0.08
N LEU A 274 -25.76 8.21 1.31
CA LEU A 274 -25.75 6.81 1.71
C LEU A 274 -27.16 6.37 2.09
N GLY A 275 -27.70 5.41 1.34
CA GLY A 275 -29.01 4.79 1.58
C GLY A 275 -28.96 3.48 2.36
N PRO A 276 -30.05 2.68 2.36
CA PRO A 276 -30.17 1.45 3.14
C PRO A 276 -29.16 0.36 2.76
N ALA A 277 -28.61 0.39 1.54
CA ALA A 277 -27.60 -0.57 1.08
C ALA A 277 -26.32 -0.56 1.95
N MET A 278 -25.96 0.60 2.51
CA MET A 278 -24.81 0.71 3.43
C MET A 278 -25.13 0.06 4.78
N ALA A 279 -26.35 0.21 5.29
CA ALA A 279 -26.78 -0.45 6.51
C ALA A 279 -26.71 -1.98 6.38
N GLU A 280 -27.17 -2.50 5.24
CA GLU A 280 -27.07 -3.92 4.91
C GLU A 280 -25.61 -4.38 4.80
N PHE A 281 -24.77 -3.59 4.14
CA PHE A 281 -23.33 -3.85 4.06
C PHE A 281 -22.71 -3.89 5.46
N LEU A 282 -22.92 -2.88 6.32
CA LEU A 282 -22.35 -2.81 7.67
C LEU A 282 -22.85 -3.95 8.57
N ALA A 283 -24.05 -4.48 8.33
CA ALA A 283 -24.59 -5.63 9.04
C ALA A 283 -23.93 -6.96 8.64
N HIS A 284 -23.10 -7.00 7.60
CA HIS A 284 -22.49 -8.22 7.10
C HIS A 284 -21.62 -8.92 8.19
N PRO A 285 -21.65 -10.27 8.31
CA PRO A 285 -20.95 -10.99 9.37
C PRO A 285 -19.43 -10.74 9.43
N THR A 286 -18.80 -10.51 8.27
CA THR A 286 -17.35 -10.28 8.16
C THR A 286 -16.90 -8.95 8.76
N LEU A 287 -17.82 -7.99 8.92
CA LEU A 287 -17.53 -6.67 9.50
C LEU A 287 -17.70 -6.64 11.02
N GLN A 288 -18.28 -7.67 11.64
CA GLN A 288 -18.51 -7.67 13.11
C GLN A 288 -17.21 -7.66 13.92
N GLY A 289 -16.08 -7.96 13.29
CA GLY A 289 -14.72 -7.83 13.85
C GLY A 289 -14.08 -6.45 13.73
N VAL A 290 -14.74 -5.47 13.10
CA VAL A 290 -14.13 -4.18 12.78
C VAL A 290 -13.97 -3.31 14.03
N HIS A 291 -12.74 -2.86 14.25
CA HIS A 291 -12.35 -1.92 15.30
C HIS A 291 -12.27 -0.48 14.77
N THR A 292 -11.93 -0.31 13.50
CA THR A 292 -11.77 1.01 12.87
C THR A 292 -12.66 1.13 11.63
N LEU A 293 -13.62 2.04 11.65
CA LEU A 293 -14.50 2.35 10.53
C LEU A 293 -14.34 3.81 10.12
N ALA A 294 -14.04 4.08 8.85
CA ALA A 294 -13.95 5.42 8.31
C ALA A 294 -14.78 5.58 7.01
N LEU A 295 -15.83 6.41 7.05
CA LEU A 295 -16.71 6.71 5.91
C LEU A 295 -16.62 8.20 5.57
N ARG A 296 -15.75 8.57 4.61
CA ARG A 296 -15.44 9.97 4.26
C ARG A 296 -16.11 10.39 2.95
N GLY A 297 -16.56 11.64 2.88
CA GLY A 297 -17.20 12.21 1.69
C GLY A 297 -18.65 11.77 1.45
N PHE A 298 -19.21 10.98 2.38
CA PHE A 298 -20.59 10.56 2.33
C PHE A 298 -21.51 11.47 3.13
N THR A 299 -22.74 11.64 2.65
CA THR A 299 -23.83 12.22 3.42
C THR A 299 -24.62 11.10 4.07
N LEU A 300 -24.45 10.93 5.39
CA LEU A 300 -25.13 9.88 6.15
C LEU A 300 -26.56 10.31 6.50
N CYS A 301 -27.54 9.62 5.93
CA CYS A 301 -28.94 9.80 6.30
C CYS A 301 -29.28 9.04 7.61
N GLN A 302 -30.38 9.41 8.26
CA GLN A 302 -30.82 8.77 9.50
C GLN A 302 -30.97 7.24 9.36
N GLN A 303 -31.43 6.74 8.20
CA GLN A 303 -31.60 5.30 7.97
C GLN A 303 -30.27 4.53 7.92
N ALA A 304 -29.18 5.18 7.50
CA ALA A 304 -27.84 4.57 7.49
C ALA A 304 -27.18 4.62 8.87
N LEU A 305 -27.57 5.59 9.72
CA LEU A 305 -27.02 5.79 11.07
C LEU A 305 -27.78 5.01 12.15
N ALA A 306 -29.10 4.85 12.02
CA ALA A 306 -29.93 4.12 12.98
C ALA A 306 -29.42 2.70 13.33
N PRO A 307 -28.91 1.89 12.39
CA PRO A 307 -28.36 0.56 12.68
C PRO A 307 -27.08 0.59 13.51
N LEU A 308 -26.35 1.71 13.51
CA LEU A 308 -25.18 1.91 14.36
C LEU A 308 -25.59 2.21 15.81
N ARG A 309 -26.85 2.47 16.14
CA ARG A 309 -27.24 2.63 17.54
C ARG A 309 -27.23 1.27 18.23
N VAL A 310 -26.53 1.16 19.36
CA VAL A 310 -26.56 -0.03 20.22
C VAL A 310 -27.96 -0.11 20.83
N SER A 311 -28.70 -1.18 20.51
CA SER A 311 -30.01 -1.48 21.10
C SER A 311 -29.84 -2.30 22.38
N ASP A 312 -30.91 -2.43 23.18
CA ASP A 312 -30.89 -3.29 24.38
C ASP A 312 -30.86 -4.80 24.04
N TYR A 313 -30.92 -5.16 22.75
CA TYR A 313 -31.00 -6.53 22.27
C TYR A 313 -29.68 -6.97 21.61
N PRO A 314 -28.82 -7.76 22.31
CA PRO A 314 -27.48 -8.16 21.86
C PRO A 314 -27.37 -8.78 20.46
N ARG A 315 -28.46 -9.34 19.92
CA ARG A 315 -28.47 -10.02 18.61
C ARG A 315 -28.60 -9.08 17.40
N GLN A 316 -28.76 -7.78 17.61
CA GLN A 316 -28.91 -6.78 16.53
C GLN A 316 -27.76 -5.76 16.48
N HIS A 317 -26.71 -5.95 17.29
CA HIS A 317 -25.61 -4.98 17.34
C HIS A 317 -24.76 -5.10 16.07
N ILE A 318 -24.68 -4.00 15.34
CA ILE A 318 -23.78 -3.86 14.21
C ILE A 318 -22.47 -3.26 14.73
N LEU A 319 -21.36 -3.93 14.40
CA LEU A 319 -19.99 -3.54 14.76
C LEU A 319 -19.81 -3.42 16.29
N PRO A 320 -19.94 -4.53 17.05
CA PRO A 320 -19.84 -4.50 18.51
C PRO A 320 -18.44 -4.13 19.03
N LEU A 321 -17.40 -4.33 18.23
CA LEU A 321 -15.99 -4.07 18.60
C LEU A 321 -15.46 -2.70 18.14
N LEU A 322 -16.34 -1.84 17.63
CA LEU A 322 -15.95 -0.55 17.04
C LEU A 322 -15.31 0.37 18.08
N ALA A 323 -14.02 0.65 17.89
CA ALA A 323 -13.20 1.50 18.74
C ALA A 323 -12.97 2.89 18.16
N ASP A 324 -12.77 2.98 16.84
CA ASP A 324 -12.49 4.23 16.14
C ASP A 324 -13.51 4.43 15.02
N LEU A 325 -14.27 5.52 15.10
CA LEU A 325 -15.30 5.87 14.13
C LEU A 325 -15.01 7.21 13.47
N GLU A 326 -14.80 7.22 12.17
CA GLU A 326 -14.69 8.45 11.38
C GLU A 326 -15.84 8.56 10.39
N LEU A 327 -16.62 9.62 10.50
CA LEU A 327 -17.76 9.91 9.65
C LEU A 327 -17.51 11.22 8.90
N GLY A 328 -17.90 11.24 7.63
CA GLY A 328 -17.96 12.45 6.83
C GLY A 328 -19.10 13.37 7.24
N THR A 329 -19.69 14.05 6.26
CA THR A 329 -20.82 14.97 6.50
C THR A 329 -22.05 14.21 6.98
N CYS A 330 -22.50 14.49 8.19
CA CYS A 330 -23.77 13.96 8.69
C CYS A 330 -24.91 14.90 8.28
N SER A 331 -26.02 14.36 7.77
CA SER A 331 -27.26 15.11 7.51
C SER A 331 -28.43 14.56 8.34
N SER A 332 -28.13 13.92 9.46
CA SER A 332 -29.14 13.41 10.40
C SER A 332 -29.84 14.56 11.12
N TYR A 333 -30.83 14.24 11.95
CA TYR A 333 -31.37 15.22 12.88
C TYR A 333 -30.34 15.50 13.99
N ASP A 334 -30.39 16.71 14.53
CA ASP A 334 -29.57 17.12 15.67
C ASP A 334 -29.87 16.23 16.89
N GLY A 335 -28.84 15.59 17.45
CA GLY A 335 -28.92 14.68 18.59
C GLY A 335 -28.90 13.18 18.23
N ASP A 336 -29.10 12.81 16.96
CA ASP A 336 -29.07 11.41 16.53
C ASP A 336 -27.67 10.80 16.66
N LEU A 337 -26.65 11.54 16.26
CA LEU A 337 -25.27 11.08 16.29
C LEU A 337 -24.78 10.95 17.73
N ALA A 338 -25.09 11.93 18.58
CA ALA A 338 -24.73 11.87 19.98
C ALA A 338 -25.46 10.73 20.70
N ALA A 339 -26.72 10.43 20.36
CA ALA A 339 -27.41 9.25 20.87
C ALA A 339 -26.69 7.94 20.51
N ILE A 340 -26.17 7.82 19.28
CA ILE A 340 -25.35 6.66 18.86
C ILE A 340 -24.07 6.57 19.67
N VAL A 341 -23.34 7.67 19.81
CA VAL A 341 -22.06 7.70 20.55
C VAL A 341 -22.27 7.39 22.03
N ILE A 342 -23.28 8.00 22.66
CA ILE A 342 -23.65 7.71 24.05
C ILE A 342 -23.96 6.22 24.22
N SER A 343 -24.74 5.62 23.31
CA SER A 343 -25.05 4.19 23.38
C SER A 343 -23.82 3.28 23.29
N ARG A 344 -22.76 3.72 22.60
CA ARG A 344 -21.49 2.96 22.45
C ARG A 344 -20.45 3.24 23.53
N VAL A 345 -20.56 4.36 24.25
CA VAL A 345 -19.60 4.75 25.31
C VAL A 345 -20.13 4.39 26.70
N GLN A 346 -21.45 4.44 26.89
CA GLN A 346 -22.11 4.22 28.18
C GLN A 346 -22.96 2.93 28.20
N GLY A 347 -23.07 2.22 27.08
CA GLY A 347 -23.80 0.96 26.98
C GLY A 347 -23.07 -0.24 27.61
N SER A 348 -23.69 -1.42 27.51
CA SER A 348 -23.24 -2.66 28.15
C SER A 348 -21.86 -3.18 27.69
N SER A 349 -21.33 -2.69 26.58
CA SER A 349 -19.99 -3.03 26.06
C SER A 349 -19.30 -1.80 25.46
N PRO A 350 -18.66 -0.95 26.29
CA PRO A 350 -18.04 0.28 25.81
C PRO A 350 -16.77 -0.03 25.01
N ALA A 351 -16.89 -0.01 23.68
CA ALA A 351 -15.78 -0.25 22.76
C ALA A 351 -15.20 1.04 22.18
N LEU A 352 -16.05 2.08 22.02
CA LEU A 352 -15.69 3.30 21.29
C LEU A 352 -14.74 4.19 22.09
N LYS A 353 -13.58 4.47 21.51
CA LYS A 353 -12.47 5.24 22.08
C LYS A 353 -12.20 6.53 21.32
N ALA A 354 -12.46 6.57 20.02
CA ALA A 354 -12.30 7.77 19.22
C ALA A 354 -13.46 7.98 18.25
N ILE A 355 -13.85 9.23 18.07
CA ILE A 355 -14.76 9.66 17.02
C ILE A 355 -14.24 10.89 16.30
N SER A 356 -14.32 10.87 14.97
CA SER A 356 -14.01 12.00 14.09
C SER A 356 -15.22 12.29 13.20
N VAL A 357 -15.75 13.51 13.22
CA VAL A 357 -16.95 13.90 12.47
C VAL A 357 -16.75 15.26 11.82
N GLN A 358 -17.28 15.42 10.61
CA GLN A 358 -17.31 16.70 9.91
C GLN A 358 -18.73 17.28 9.90
N PHE A 359 -18.92 18.44 10.55
CA PHE A 359 -20.21 19.15 10.59
C PHE A 359 -20.18 20.40 9.69
N GLY A 360 -21.35 20.78 9.17
CA GLY A 360 -21.56 22.13 8.65
C GLY A 360 -21.82 23.10 9.80
N TYR A 361 -21.28 24.32 9.75
CA TYR A 361 -21.21 25.29 10.86
C TYR A 361 -22.53 25.69 11.56
N GLU A 362 -23.70 25.25 11.09
CA GLU A 362 -25.01 25.58 11.69
C GLU A 362 -25.96 24.38 11.89
N GLN A 363 -25.54 23.18 11.51
CA GLN A 363 -26.33 21.96 11.64
C GLN A 363 -25.65 21.11 12.72
N HIS A 364 -26.39 20.68 13.76
CA HIS A 364 -25.95 19.77 14.85
C HIS A 364 -25.43 20.39 16.17
N ALA A 365 -26.12 21.40 16.72
CA ALA A 365 -25.71 22.04 17.98
C ALA A 365 -25.81 21.11 19.21
N LEU A 366 -26.84 20.26 19.30
CA LEU A 366 -27.00 19.27 20.37
C LEU A 366 -25.94 18.17 20.25
N ASP A 367 -25.65 17.67 19.05
CA ASP A 367 -24.60 16.68 18.86
C ASP A 367 -23.24 17.23 19.28
N LEU A 368 -22.89 18.45 18.85
CA LEU A 368 -21.66 19.13 19.25
C LEU A 368 -21.53 19.30 20.76
N ALA A 369 -22.60 19.76 21.43
CA ALA A 369 -22.59 19.95 22.87
C ALA A 369 -22.39 18.63 23.64
N GLN A 370 -23.07 17.55 23.20
CA GLN A 370 -22.95 16.24 23.83
C GLN A 370 -21.60 15.56 23.54
N LEU A 371 -21.09 15.67 22.31
CA LEU A 371 -19.77 15.16 21.94
C LEU A 371 -18.65 15.87 22.71
N ASN A 372 -18.69 17.20 22.82
CA ASN A 372 -17.72 17.96 23.62
C ASN A 372 -17.74 17.53 25.10
N LYS A 373 -18.94 17.27 25.65
CA LYS A 373 -19.07 16.76 27.03
C LYS A 373 -18.45 15.37 27.20
N LEU A 374 -18.62 14.48 26.22
CA LEU A 374 -18.01 13.15 26.23
C LEU A 374 -16.49 13.21 26.00
N GLY A 375 -16.02 14.19 25.20
CA GLY A 375 -14.61 14.44 24.92
C GLY A 375 -13.79 14.92 26.13
N LEU A 376 -14.45 15.44 27.17
CA LEU A 376 -13.83 15.72 28.47
C LEU A 376 -13.56 14.44 29.30
N GLY A 377 -14.06 13.29 28.85
CA GLY A 377 -13.83 11.97 29.45
C GLY A 377 -12.73 11.18 28.74
N ALA A 378 -12.89 9.86 28.66
CA ALA A 378 -11.93 8.95 28.02
C ALA A 378 -12.09 8.85 26.48
N LEU A 379 -13.06 9.54 25.89
CA LEU A 379 -13.34 9.52 24.45
C LEU A 379 -12.54 10.62 23.74
N LYS A 380 -11.78 10.27 22.72
CA LYS A 380 -11.13 11.25 21.84
C LYS A 380 -12.13 11.73 20.79
N VAL A 381 -12.43 13.03 20.78
CA VAL A 381 -13.37 13.65 19.84
C VAL A 381 -12.61 14.62 18.93
N ASP A 382 -12.65 14.39 17.62
CA ASP A 382 -12.19 15.32 16.58
C ASP A 382 -13.41 15.83 15.81
N VAL A 383 -13.65 17.14 15.85
CA VAL A 383 -14.73 17.78 15.11
C VAL A 383 -14.13 18.75 14.11
N ARG A 384 -14.39 18.51 12.83
CA ARG A 384 -13.89 19.37 11.74
C ARG A 384 -15.00 20.30 11.26
N GLY A 385 -14.71 21.60 11.29
CA GLY A 385 -15.54 22.64 10.67
C GLY A 385 -15.35 22.68 9.15
N TYR A 386 -16.30 23.30 8.46
CA TYR A 386 -16.30 23.49 7.01
C TYR A 386 -15.57 24.80 6.65
N ASP A 387 -14.25 24.77 6.43
CA ASP A 387 -13.55 25.95 5.92
C ASP A 387 -13.99 26.35 4.50
#